data_AF-A0A2U1TWH2-F1
#
_entry.id   AF-A0A2U1TWH2-F1
#
_cell.length_a   1.000
_cell.length_b   1.000
_cell.length_c   1.000
_cell.angle_alpha   90.00
_cell.angle_beta   90.00
_cell.angle_gamma   90.00
#
_symmetry.space_group_name_H-M   'P 1'
#
loop_
_entity.id
_entity.type
_entity.pdbx_description
1 polymer ?
#
loop_
_entity_poly.entity_id
_entity_poly.type
_entity_poly.pdbx_seq_one_letter_code
_entity_poly.pdbx_strand_id
1 'polypeptide(L)'
;MNGMFWRLVLRALRLRMQRVSVVFAALTVGAAIVTAMSAVYFDINAKMSQELRTFGANFYIGPARGNSLPQSTFQPIVENAPAGLINAASPYLYGMARTELEKVVLMGVWFESLRPLVPYWQVTGNWIGVSFDDRNAMIGVKLAERLNVKVGDSITLVGDGGRQRLQIKGIVESGDATDNMLIVNLALAQKWLDREGTISNALLSVSNDLGQVDQFAASLQQQYPQLEIRPILKVSASEGQVLTKIKGLMGLVSVVILVLSSLCVNTTLMAIVGERAREFALQKALGASGRDIIRQMLAETGIIALAAVICGSLIGYLLAQVLGMAVFNASISLRAPVFPLTLVLSLLVAAVAAIVPTRRAIYIEPAKVLKGE
;
A
#
# COMPACT_ATOMS: atom_id res chain seq x y z
N MET A 1 -11.45 -51.48 0.36
CA MET A 1 -11.39 -50.79 -0.96
C MET A 1 -10.43 -49.58 -0.99
N ASN A 2 -10.35 -48.73 0.05
CA ASN A 2 -9.53 -47.51 0.00
C ASN A 2 -8.01 -47.72 -0.19
N GLY A 3 -7.42 -48.80 0.34
CA GLY A 3 -5.98 -49.04 0.22
C GLY A 3 -5.50 -49.34 -1.21
N MET A 4 -6.33 -49.96 -2.06
CA MET A 4 -5.96 -50.29 -3.44
C MET A 4 -5.97 -49.04 -4.33
N PHE A 5 -6.93 -48.13 -4.10
CA PHE A 5 -7.01 -46.83 -4.77
C PHE A 5 -5.77 -45.98 -4.52
N TRP A 6 -5.36 -45.83 -3.25
CA TRP A 6 -4.16 -45.07 -2.90
C TRP A 6 -2.86 -45.70 -3.44
N ARG A 7 -2.78 -47.04 -3.47
CA ARG A 7 -1.64 -47.74 -4.11
C ARG A 7 -1.57 -47.48 -5.61
N LEU A 8 -2.71 -47.45 -6.29
CA LEU A 8 -2.78 -47.13 -7.72
C LEU A 8 -2.33 -45.68 -7.99
N VAL A 9 -2.85 -44.72 -7.21
CA VAL A 9 -2.47 -43.30 -7.31
C VAL A 9 -0.98 -43.10 -7.07
N LEU A 10 -0.41 -43.68 -6.01
CA LEU A 10 1.02 -43.53 -5.68
C LEU A 10 1.93 -44.22 -6.70
N ARG A 11 1.55 -45.38 -7.24
CA ARG A 11 2.31 -46.02 -8.33
C ARG A 11 2.24 -45.21 -9.62
N ALA A 12 1.08 -44.67 -9.97
CA ALA A 12 0.91 -43.85 -11.17
C ALA A 12 1.80 -42.60 -11.11
N LEU A 13 1.91 -41.96 -9.95
CA LEU A 13 2.81 -40.84 -9.72
C LEU A 13 4.29 -41.24 -9.89
N ARG A 14 4.70 -42.40 -9.33
CA ARG A 14 6.10 -42.83 -9.31
C ARG A 14 6.63 -43.33 -10.65
N LEU A 15 5.78 -43.95 -11.47
CA LEU A 15 6.21 -44.52 -12.75
C LEU A 15 6.42 -43.46 -13.85
N ARG A 16 5.83 -42.27 -13.71
CA ARG A 16 5.90 -41.19 -14.71
C ARG A 16 6.43 -39.87 -14.13
N MET A 17 7.45 -39.99 -13.28
CA MET A 17 8.04 -38.86 -12.56
C MET A 17 8.40 -37.68 -13.45
N GLN A 18 8.89 -37.91 -14.68
CA GLN A 18 9.24 -36.80 -15.60
C GLN A 18 8.04 -35.88 -15.91
N ARG A 19 6.89 -36.44 -16.30
CA ARG A 19 5.70 -35.65 -16.66
C ARG A 19 4.98 -35.11 -15.44
N VAL A 20 4.96 -35.88 -14.36
CA VAL A 20 4.43 -35.42 -13.06
C VAL A 20 5.23 -34.21 -12.55
N SER A 21 6.56 -34.22 -12.70
CA SER A 21 7.42 -33.09 -12.36
C SER A 21 7.14 -31.85 -13.22
N VAL A 22 6.81 -32.01 -14.51
CA VAL A 22 6.42 -30.89 -15.38
C VAL A 22 5.10 -30.27 -14.91
N VAL A 23 4.09 -31.09 -14.61
CA VAL A 23 2.81 -30.60 -14.05
C VAL A 23 3.02 -29.90 -12.71
N PHE A 24 3.82 -30.51 -11.84
CA PHE A 24 4.17 -29.94 -10.54
C PHE A 24 4.88 -28.59 -10.69
N ALA A 25 5.88 -28.49 -11.57
CA ALA A 25 6.61 -27.24 -11.81
C ALA A 25 5.70 -26.15 -12.37
N ALA A 26 4.87 -26.47 -13.36
CA ALA A 26 3.92 -25.51 -13.94
C ALA A 26 2.92 -24.96 -12.90
N LEU A 27 2.34 -25.84 -12.08
CA LEU A 27 1.44 -25.43 -10.99
C LEU A 27 2.17 -24.65 -9.89
N THR A 28 3.41 -25.02 -9.58
CA THR A 28 4.24 -24.34 -8.57
C THR A 28 4.55 -22.92 -9.02
N VAL A 29 4.92 -22.72 -10.29
CA VAL A 29 5.18 -21.39 -10.87
C VAL A 29 3.91 -20.53 -10.84
N GLY A 30 2.77 -21.08 -11.26
CA GLY A 30 1.49 -20.39 -11.19
C GLY A 30 1.12 -19.97 -9.76
N ALA A 31 1.23 -20.89 -8.80
CA ALA A 31 0.94 -20.61 -7.39
C ALA A 31 1.91 -19.62 -6.76
N ALA A 32 3.20 -19.68 -7.10
CA ALA A 32 4.21 -18.75 -6.62
C ALA A 32 3.93 -17.33 -7.08
N ILE A 33 3.56 -17.14 -8.35
CA ILE A 33 3.25 -15.83 -8.90
C ILE A 33 1.96 -15.26 -8.31
N VAL A 34 0.90 -16.07 -8.19
CA VAL A 34 -0.33 -15.63 -7.52
C VAL A 34 -0.05 -15.20 -6.08
N THR A 35 0.74 -15.99 -5.34
CA THR A 35 1.13 -15.65 -3.96
C THR A 35 1.90 -14.34 -3.92
N ALA A 36 2.93 -14.19 -4.77
CA ALA A 36 3.78 -13.01 -4.79
C ALA A 36 2.99 -11.75 -5.16
N MET A 37 2.17 -11.83 -6.20
CA MET A 37 1.35 -10.72 -6.69
C MET A 37 0.25 -10.36 -5.69
N SER A 38 -0.38 -11.33 -5.04
CA SER A 38 -1.38 -11.07 -4.00
C SER A 38 -0.75 -10.44 -2.75
N ALA A 39 0.41 -10.93 -2.31
CA ALA A 39 1.13 -10.33 -1.19
C ALA A 39 1.50 -8.87 -1.47
N VAL A 40 2.05 -8.58 -2.65
CA VAL A 40 2.35 -7.20 -3.08
C VAL A 40 1.06 -6.37 -3.17
N TYR A 41 -0.02 -6.90 -3.75
CA TYR A 41 -1.28 -6.18 -3.94
C TYR A 41 -1.89 -5.68 -2.62
N PHE A 42 -1.82 -6.48 -1.55
CA PHE A 42 -2.36 -6.10 -0.24
C PHE A 42 -1.40 -5.23 0.59
N ASP A 43 -0.09 -5.42 0.44
CA ASP A 43 0.92 -4.74 1.25
C ASP A 43 1.32 -3.37 0.67
N ILE A 44 1.17 -3.17 -0.65
CA ILE A 44 1.50 -1.91 -1.32
C ILE A 44 0.72 -0.72 -0.77
N ASN A 45 -0.53 -0.90 -0.32
CA ASN A 45 -1.32 0.21 0.23
C ASN A 45 -0.80 0.69 1.59
N ALA A 46 -0.47 -0.23 2.49
CA ALA A 46 0.04 0.11 3.82
C ALA A 46 1.46 0.70 3.73
N LYS A 47 2.29 0.16 2.83
CA LYS A 47 3.66 0.63 2.61
C LYS A 47 3.74 1.93 1.86
N MET A 48 2.94 2.12 0.82
CA MET A 48 2.84 3.44 0.19
C MET A 48 2.34 4.44 1.22
N SER A 49 1.32 4.12 2.02
CA SER A 49 0.90 5.02 3.11
C SER A 49 1.99 5.28 4.16
N GLN A 50 3.05 4.48 4.21
CA GLN A 50 4.23 4.68 5.07
C GLN A 50 5.33 5.50 4.41
N GLU A 51 5.66 5.21 3.17
CA GLU A 51 6.56 6.03 2.35
C GLU A 51 5.98 7.43 2.12
N LEU A 52 4.65 7.54 2.03
CA LEU A 52 3.96 8.82 1.90
C LEU A 52 3.93 9.62 3.20
N ARG A 53 4.16 9.00 4.37
CA ARG A 53 4.40 9.74 5.62
C ARG A 53 5.70 10.55 5.55
N THR A 54 6.60 10.20 4.63
CA THR A 54 7.79 10.99 4.31
C THR A 54 7.46 12.25 3.50
N PHE A 55 6.22 12.43 3.00
CA PHE A 55 5.79 13.66 2.32
C PHE A 55 5.08 14.68 3.23
N GLY A 56 4.79 14.35 4.49
CA GLY A 56 4.25 15.29 5.47
C GLY A 56 2.73 15.30 5.62
N ALA A 57 2.15 16.47 5.87
CA ALA A 57 0.72 16.64 6.11
C ALA A 57 -0.12 16.20 4.90
N ASN A 58 -1.16 15.38 5.14
CA ASN A 58 -2.02 14.81 4.10
C ASN A 58 -3.49 15.26 4.21
N PHE A 59 -3.80 16.11 5.18
CA PHE A 59 -5.16 16.56 5.46
C PHE A 59 -5.19 18.07 5.75
N TYR A 60 -6.14 18.77 5.13
CA TYR A 60 -6.33 20.20 5.26
C TYR A 60 -7.68 20.53 5.89
N ILE A 61 -7.66 21.41 6.88
CA ILE A 61 -8.84 22.03 7.47
C ILE A 61 -8.68 23.54 7.36
N GLY A 62 -9.61 24.21 6.70
CA GLY A 62 -9.62 25.67 6.57
C GLY A 62 -11.04 26.24 6.64
N PRO A 63 -11.20 27.57 6.59
CA PRO A 63 -12.51 28.18 6.47
C PRO A 63 -13.09 27.95 5.06
N ALA A 64 -14.37 27.59 4.94
CA ALA A 64 -15.03 27.46 3.63
C ALA A 64 -15.21 28.84 2.95
N ARG A 65 -15.31 29.91 3.75
CA ARG A 65 -15.38 31.30 3.30
C ARG A 65 -14.55 32.19 4.24
N GLY A 66 -13.73 33.07 3.66
CA GLY A 66 -12.83 33.96 4.41
C GLY A 66 -11.42 33.39 4.60
N ASN A 67 -10.62 34.06 5.43
CA ASN A 67 -9.18 33.79 5.57
C ASN A 67 -8.76 33.30 6.97
N SER A 68 -9.73 33.06 7.86
CA SER A 68 -9.48 32.61 9.22
C SER A 68 -10.63 31.79 9.80
N LEU A 69 -10.31 30.87 10.70
CA LEU A 69 -11.26 30.12 11.53
C LEU A 69 -10.91 30.27 13.03
N PRO A 70 -11.89 30.15 13.93
CA PRO A 70 -11.62 30.09 15.37
C PRO A 70 -10.84 28.81 15.74
N GLN A 71 -9.80 28.96 16.55
CA GLN A 71 -9.03 27.84 17.09
C GLN A 71 -9.90 26.90 17.94
N SER A 72 -10.90 27.44 18.63
CA SER A 72 -11.87 26.69 19.43
C SER A 72 -12.69 25.69 18.63
N THR A 73 -12.82 25.87 17.31
CA THR A 73 -13.49 24.92 16.42
C THR A 73 -12.57 23.79 16.01
N PHE A 74 -11.26 24.05 15.89
CA PHE A 74 -10.27 23.07 15.47
C PHE A 74 -9.88 22.10 16.59
N GLN A 75 -9.70 22.61 17.81
CA GLN A 75 -9.19 21.82 18.94
C GLN A 75 -10.08 20.59 19.27
N PRO A 76 -11.42 20.69 19.30
CA PRO A 76 -12.29 19.53 19.50
C PRO A 76 -12.22 18.50 18.36
N ILE A 77 -11.87 18.91 17.13
CA ILE A 77 -11.76 17.98 15.99
C ILE A 77 -10.57 17.04 16.18
N VAL A 78 -9.46 17.57 16.73
CA VAL A 78 -8.26 16.78 17.02
C VAL A 78 -8.49 15.89 18.25
N GLU A 79 -9.11 16.43 19.31
CA GLU A 79 -9.34 15.71 20.58
C GLU A 79 -10.38 14.58 20.45
N ASN A 80 -11.42 14.76 19.63
CA ASN A 80 -12.47 13.74 19.42
C ASN A 80 -12.15 12.73 18.31
N ALA A 81 -10.96 12.81 17.69
CA ALA A 81 -10.59 11.87 16.65
C ALA A 81 -10.33 10.46 17.24
N PRO A 82 -10.62 9.38 16.51
CA PRO A 82 -10.32 8.02 16.94
C PRO A 82 -8.83 7.87 17.29
N ALA A 83 -8.53 7.19 18.40
CA ALA A 83 -7.16 6.99 18.86
C ALA A 83 -6.31 6.28 17.78
N GLY A 84 -5.17 6.88 17.42
CA GLY A 84 -4.26 6.38 16.40
C GLY A 84 -4.60 6.82 14.95
N LEU A 85 -5.68 7.56 14.75
CA LEU A 85 -6.03 8.08 13.42
C LEU A 85 -5.22 9.35 13.07
N ILE A 86 -5.08 10.28 14.01
CA ILE A 86 -4.29 11.51 13.84
C ILE A 86 -2.93 11.34 14.52
N ASN A 87 -1.85 11.43 13.76
CA ASN A 87 -0.48 11.30 14.27
C ASN A 87 0.10 12.66 14.69
N ALA A 88 -0.22 13.71 13.93
CA ALA A 88 0.21 15.07 14.21
C ALA A 88 -0.81 16.07 13.63
N ALA A 89 -0.94 17.20 14.30
CA ALA A 89 -1.83 18.28 13.88
C ALA A 89 -1.22 19.61 14.29
N SER A 90 -1.09 20.54 13.35
CA SER A 90 -0.63 21.91 13.62
C SER A 90 -1.56 22.92 12.96
N PRO A 91 -2.06 23.91 13.73
CA PRO A 91 -2.64 25.10 13.16
C PRO A 91 -1.56 25.98 12.53
N TYR A 92 -1.98 26.78 11.56
CA TYR A 92 -1.16 27.75 10.85
C TYR A 92 -1.89 29.10 10.89
N LEU A 93 -1.17 30.16 11.23
CA LEU A 93 -1.64 31.53 11.14
C LEU A 93 -0.65 32.34 10.30
N TYR A 94 -1.14 32.93 9.22
CA TYR A 94 -0.34 33.80 8.36
C TYR A 94 -0.70 35.26 8.57
N GLY A 95 0.32 36.11 8.59
CA GLY A 95 0.14 37.55 8.59
C GLY A 95 1.40 38.29 8.19
N MET A 96 1.27 39.59 7.95
CA MET A 96 2.43 40.44 7.69
C MET A 96 2.92 41.01 9.00
N ALA A 97 4.22 40.89 9.25
CA ALA A 97 4.92 41.57 10.33
C ALA A 97 6.00 42.48 9.74
N ARG A 98 6.43 43.46 10.52
CA ARG A 98 7.54 44.34 10.14
C ARG A 98 8.74 44.01 11.02
N THR A 99 9.90 43.87 10.40
CA THR A 99 11.20 43.83 11.08
C THR A 99 11.83 45.22 11.00
N GLU A 100 12.96 45.41 11.68
CA GLU A 100 13.75 46.65 11.57
C GLU A 100 14.19 46.95 10.12
N LEU A 101 14.36 45.91 9.30
CA LEU A 101 14.88 46.01 7.94
C LEU A 101 13.77 46.09 6.89
N GLU A 102 12.75 45.23 6.98
CA GLU A 102 11.68 45.14 5.97
C GLU A 102 10.40 44.46 6.50
N LYS A 103 9.36 44.44 5.65
CA LYS A 103 8.13 43.69 5.90
C LYS A 103 8.35 42.21 5.56
N VAL A 104 7.98 41.33 6.49
CA VAL A 104 8.14 39.88 6.37
C VAL A 104 6.80 39.18 6.58
N VAL A 105 6.65 38.01 5.98
CA VAL A 105 5.48 37.15 6.25
C VAL A 105 5.78 36.33 7.50
N LEU A 106 4.91 36.46 8.49
CA LEU A 106 4.96 35.73 9.74
C LEU A 106 4.05 34.49 9.64
N MET A 107 4.58 33.33 10.02
CA MET A 107 3.86 32.07 10.07
C MET A 107 3.89 31.52 11.50
N GLY A 108 2.74 31.51 12.16
CA GLY A 108 2.55 30.93 13.49
C GLY A 108 2.17 29.45 13.42
N VAL A 109 2.88 28.59 14.15
CA VAL A 109 2.67 27.13 14.17
C VAL A 109 2.84 26.52 15.56
N TRP A 110 2.39 25.27 15.74
CA TRP A 110 2.76 24.44 16.88
C TRP A 110 4.02 23.64 16.56
N PHE A 111 5.14 24.06 17.15
CA PHE A 111 6.44 23.47 16.87
C PHE A 111 6.55 21.99 17.26
N GLU A 112 5.84 21.55 18.30
CA GLU A 112 5.83 20.15 18.75
C GLU A 112 5.31 19.18 17.67
N SER A 113 4.28 19.63 16.93
CA SER A 113 3.61 18.85 15.88
C SER A 113 4.17 19.13 14.49
N LEU A 114 5.08 20.09 14.35
CA LEU A 114 5.58 20.52 13.05
C LEU A 114 6.47 19.46 12.40
N ARG A 115 7.42 18.90 13.14
CA ARG A 115 8.42 17.96 12.59
C ARG A 115 7.80 16.74 11.87
N PRO A 116 6.75 16.08 12.40
CA PRO A 116 6.06 15.01 11.67
C PRO A 116 5.25 15.48 10.45
N LEU A 117 4.83 16.75 10.41
CA LEU A 117 4.02 17.31 9.32
C LEU A 117 4.87 17.79 8.14
N VAL A 118 6.15 18.10 8.36
CA VAL A 118 7.06 18.60 7.31
C VAL A 118 8.41 17.86 7.32
N PRO A 119 8.42 16.53 7.12
CA PRO A 119 9.64 15.72 7.09
C PRO A 119 10.62 16.11 5.96
N TYR A 120 10.14 16.80 4.92
CA TYR A 120 10.92 17.25 3.77
C TYR A 120 11.71 18.54 4.04
N TRP A 121 11.48 19.23 5.16
CA TRP A 121 12.20 20.45 5.49
C TRP A 121 13.64 20.14 5.88
N GLN A 122 14.59 20.77 5.19
CA GLN A 122 15.98 20.77 5.61
C GLN A 122 16.20 21.91 6.59
N VAL A 123 16.57 21.58 7.82
CA VAL A 123 16.80 22.57 8.88
C VAL A 123 18.28 22.62 9.23
N THR A 124 18.88 23.77 8.98
CA THR A 124 20.24 24.08 9.43
C THR A 124 20.15 24.71 10.81
N GLY A 125 20.72 24.07 11.83
CA GLY A 125 20.62 24.51 13.23
C GLY A 125 19.76 23.55 14.06
N ASN A 126 18.99 24.09 15.01
CA ASN A 126 18.16 23.32 15.93
C ASN A 126 16.67 23.55 15.68
N TRP A 127 15.90 22.48 15.73
CA TRP A 127 14.44 22.55 15.79
C TRP A 127 14.00 23.19 17.11
N ILE A 128 12.94 23.98 17.04
CA ILE A 128 12.20 24.40 18.23
C ILE A 128 11.27 23.24 18.58
N GLY A 129 11.35 22.74 19.82
CA GLY A 129 10.60 21.56 20.25
C GLY A 129 9.39 21.86 21.13
N VAL A 130 9.17 23.12 21.52
CA VAL A 130 8.12 23.49 22.47
C VAL A 130 7.26 24.64 21.94
N SER A 131 5.95 24.52 22.14
CA SER A 131 4.93 25.46 21.68
C SER A 131 4.73 26.67 22.62
N PHE A 132 5.64 26.92 23.57
CA PHE A 132 5.62 28.09 24.48
C PHE A 132 6.87 28.99 24.32
N ASP A 133 7.72 28.70 23.33
CA ASP A 133 8.96 29.45 23.11
C ASP A 133 8.68 30.74 22.32
N ASP A 134 8.45 31.82 23.05
CA ASP A 134 8.13 33.14 22.45
C ASP A 134 9.39 33.97 22.14
N ARG A 135 10.57 33.42 22.40
CA ARG A 135 11.87 34.11 22.20
C ARG A 135 12.66 33.54 21.04
N ASN A 136 12.22 32.44 20.46
CA ASN A 136 12.91 31.79 19.37
C ASN A 136 12.04 31.71 18.13
N ALA A 137 12.69 31.78 16.97
CA ALA A 137 12.06 31.65 15.67
C ALA A 137 12.91 30.76 14.77
N MET A 138 12.25 30.23 13.75
CA MET A 138 12.93 29.66 12.59
C MET A 138 12.68 30.58 11.40
N ILE A 139 13.57 30.59 10.42
CA ILE A 139 13.49 31.48 9.27
C ILE A 139 13.69 30.71 7.98
N GLY A 140 12.92 31.02 6.94
CA GLY A 140 13.14 30.44 5.62
C GLY A 140 14.46 30.88 4.99
N VAL A 141 15.11 30.01 4.21
CA VAL A 141 16.44 30.23 3.63
C VAL A 141 16.53 31.52 2.80
N LYS A 142 15.53 31.82 1.96
CA LYS A 142 15.50 33.03 1.12
C LYS A 142 15.31 34.31 1.94
N LEU A 143 14.54 34.23 3.03
CA LEU A 143 14.40 35.36 3.95
C LEU A 143 15.68 35.56 4.76
N ALA A 144 16.34 34.48 5.18
CA ALA A 144 17.60 34.53 5.91
C ALA A 144 18.71 35.19 5.08
N GLU A 145 18.84 34.81 3.81
CA GLU A 145 19.78 35.42 2.86
C GLU A 145 19.49 36.91 2.64
N ARG A 146 18.22 37.28 2.46
CA ARG A 146 17.82 38.67 2.24
C ARG A 146 18.10 39.57 3.43
N LEU A 147 17.88 39.06 4.64
CA LEU A 147 18.17 39.77 5.89
C LEU A 147 19.63 39.61 6.35
N ASN A 148 20.43 38.81 5.63
CA ASN A 148 21.81 38.46 5.94
C ASN A 148 22.00 37.94 7.38
N VAL A 149 21.08 37.08 7.84
CA VAL A 149 21.08 36.50 9.19
C VAL A 149 21.51 35.04 9.17
N LYS A 150 22.18 34.61 10.25
CA LYS A 150 22.64 33.23 10.46
C LYS A 150 21.97 32.62 11.67
N VAL A 151 22.12 31.30 11.82
CA VAL A 151 21.69 30.59 13.04
C VAL A 151 22.42 31.17 14.25
N GLY A 152 21.66 31.57 15.27
CA GLY A 152 22.14 32.25 16.47
C GLY A 152 21.93 33.76 16.48
N ASP A 153 21.66 34.37 15.32
CA ASP A 153 21.39 35.81 15.23
C ASP A 153 20.01 36.15 15.80
N SER A 154 19.77 37.44 16.03
CA SER A 154 18.48 37.92 16.53
C SER A 154 17.78 38.82 15.50
N ILE A 155 16.49 38.59 15.29
CA ILE A 155 15.61 39.48 14.54
C ILE A 155 14.67 40.17 15.52
N THR A 156 14.52 41.48 15.39
CA THR A 156 13.52 42.23 16.14
C THR A 156 12.29 42.47 15.27
N LEU A 157 11.15 41.98 15.73
CA LEU A 157 9.85 42.38 15.21
C LEU A 157 9.48 43.75 15.77
N VAL A 158 9.01 44.64 14.90
CA VAL A 158 8.60 46.01 15.21
C VAL A 158 7.16 46.20 14.76
N GLY A 159 6.28 46.60 15.67
CA GLY A 159 4.87 46.81 15.39
C GLY A 159 4.19 47.63 16.47
N ASP A 160 2.86 47.75 16.38
CA ASP A 160 2.06 48.55 17.32
C ASP A 160 2.13 48.00 18.76
N GLY A 161 2.38 46.69 18.90
CA GLY A 161 2.60 46.01 20.19
C GLY A 161 4.01 46.11 20.77
N GLY A 162 4.91 46.91 20.19
CA GLY A 162 6.26 47.16 20.70
C GLY A 162 7.38 46.48 19.89
N ARG A 163 8.51 46.20 20.55
CA ARG A 163 9.68 45.52 19.96
C ARG A 163 9.87 44.16 20.62
N GLN A 164 9.85 43.09 19.85
CA GLN A 164 10.12 41.74 20.34
C GLN A 164 11.33 41.15 19.64
N ARG A 165 12.35 40.81 20.43
CA ARG A 165 13.58 40.19 19.95
C ARG A 165 13.43 38.67 19.93
N LEU A 166 13.65 38.09 18.76
CA LEU A 166 13.60 36.65 18.50
C LEU A 166 14.98 36.15 18.10
N GLN A 167 15.45 35.06 18.71
CA GLN A 167 16.67 34.38 18.30
C GLN A 167 16.37 33.32 17.23
N ILE A 168 17.17 33.30 16.17
CA ILE A 168 17.04 32.35 15.09
C ILE A 168 17.71 31.04 15.48
N LYS A 169 16.91 30.03 15.83
CA LYS A 169 17.43 28.69 16.19
C LYS A 169 17.69 27.80 14.98
N GLY A 170 16.98 28.03 13.88
CA GLY A 170 17.12 27.22 12.68
C GLY A 170 16.75 27.98 11.42
N ILE A 171 17.48 27.70 10.34
CA ILE A 171 17.14 28.12 8.97
C ILE A 171 16.48 26.94 8.27
N VAL A 172 15.32 27.17 7.68
CA VAL A 172 14.47 26.16 7.04
C VAL A 172 14.53 26.33 5.53
N GLU A 173 14.79 25.24 4.83
CA GLU A 173 14.63 25.13 3.39
C GLU A 173 13.48 24.16 3.10
N SER A 174 12.37 24.71 2.61
CA SER A 174 11.17 23.96 2.25
C SER A 174 11.01 23.80 0.74
N GLY A 175 11.64 24.67 -0.06
CA GLY A 175 11.51 24.72 -1.52
C GLY A 175 10.19 25.34 -2.00
N ASP A 176 9.40 25.92 -1.08
CA ASP A 176 8.11 26.54 -1.37
C ASP A 176 8.06 28.01 -0.86
N ALA A 177 6.86 28.56 -0.69
CA ALA A 177 6.68 29.93 -0.20
C ALA A 177 7.23 30.14 1.23
N THR A 178 7.36 29.07 2.02
CA THR A 178 7.86 29.10 3.40
C THR A 178 9.33 29.53 3.48
N ASP A 179 10.11 29.34 2.42
CA ASP A 179 11.49 29.86 2.30
C ASP A 179 11.56 31.39 2.51
N ASN A 180 10.47 32.12 2.30
CA ASN A 180 10.38 33.57 2.46
C ASN A 180 9.67 34.00 3.76
N MET A 181 9.43 33.08 4.70
CA MET A 181 8.63 33.33 5.90
C MET A 181 9.48 33.28 7.17
N LEU A 182 9.05 34.04 8.17
CA LEU A 182 9.52 33.93 9.55
C LEU A 182 8.54 33.03 10.33
N ILE A 183 9.05 31.92 10.84
CA ILE A 183 8.27 30.90 11.54
C ILE A 183 8.40 31.11 13.04
N VAL A 184 7.26 31.30 13.70
CA VAL A 184 7.18 31.56 15.14
C VAL A 184 6.12 30.68 15.79
N ASN A 185 6.08 30.72 17.11
CA ASN A 185 5.01 30.11 17.88
C ASN A 185 3.66 30.73 17.50
N LEU A 186 2.62 29.91 17.35
CA LEU A 186 1.25 30.35 17.09
C LEU A 186 0.78 31.41 18.08
N ALA A 187 1.03 31.24 19.38
CA ALA A 187 0.59 32.18 20.41
C ALA A 187 1.21 33.58 20.21
N LEU A 188 2.50 33.61 19.86
CA LEU A 188 3.19 34.84 19.51
C LEU A 188 2.61 35.46 18.23
N ALA A 189 2.35 34.67 17.19
CA ALA A 189 1.75 35.16 15.96
C ALA A 189 0.36 35.76 16.19
N GLN A 190 -0.48 35.11 16.99
CA GLN A 190 -1.82 35.58 17.33
C GLN A 190 -1.77 36.93 18.06
N LYS A 191 -0.90 37.05 19.06
CA LYS A 191 -0.69 38.30 19.79
C LYS A 191 -0.13 39.41 18.89
N TRP A 192 0.81 39.08 18.02
CA TRP A 192 1.47 40.06 17.15
C TRP A 192 0.57 40.58 16.01
N LEU A 193 -0.34 39.73 15.53
CA LEU A 193 -1.26 40.04 14.44
C LEU A 193 -2.62 40.55 14.91
N ASP A 194 -2.80 40.75 16.22
CA ASP A 194 -4.08 41.13 16.86
C ASP A 194 -5.22 40.18 16.46
N ARG A 195 -4.93 38.87 16.51
CA ARG A 195 -5.76 37.77 16.00
C ARG A 195 -5.89 36.64 17.01
N GLU A 196 -6.07 36.99 18.27
CA GLU A 196 -6.18 36.04 19.38
C GLU A 196 -7.29 35.00 19.14
N GLY A 197 -6.95 33.72 19.36
CA GLY A 197 -7.89 32.61 19.19
C GLY A 197 -8.31 32.31 17.75
N THR A 198 -7.66 32.90 16.73
CA THR A 198 -7.93 32.61 15.31
C THR A 198 -6.71 31.99 14.62
N ILE A 199 -6.97 31.16 13.60
CA ILE A 199 -5.96 30.51 12.76
C ILE A 199 -6.39 30.64 11.30
N SER A 200 -5.44 30.62 10.37
CA SER A 200 -5.76 30.66 8.93
C SER A 200 -6.25 29.32 8.41
N ASN A 201 -5.59 28.24 8.84
CA ASN A 201 -5.86 26.86 8.45
C ASN A 201 -5.16 25.92 9.44
N ALA A 202 -5.42 24.62 9.30
CA ALA A 202 -4.72 23.57 10.02
C ALA A 202 -4.35 22.44 9.08
N LEU A 203 -3.16 21.87 9.31
CA LEU A 203 -2.65 20.72 8.59
C LEU A 203 -2.52 19.54 9.55
N LEU A 204 -2.93 18.37 9.09
CA LEU A 204 -2.91 17.14 9.87
C LEU A 204 -2.26 16.01 9.08
N SER A 205 -1.67 15.08 9.83
CA SER A 205 -1.21 13.78 9.34
C SER A 205 -2.16 12.70 9.84
N VAL A 206 -2.95 12.16 8.93
CA VAL A 206 -3.99 11.16 9.19
C VAL A 206 -3.56 9.81 8.62
N SER A 207 -3.68 8.74 9.40
CA SER A 207 -3.35 7.38 8.98
C SER A 207 -4.31 6.88 7.88
N ASN A 208 -3.78 6.37 6.76
CA ASN A 208 -4.57 5.92 5.61
C ASN A 208 -4.48 4.41 5.38
N ASP A 209 -5.02 3.60 6.30
CA ASP A 209 -4.92 2.15 6.12
C ASP A 209 -5.92 1.58 5.10
N LEU A 210 -7.05 2.24 4.82
CA LEU A 210 -8.13 1.68 3.97
C LEU A 210 -9.08 2.75 3.36
N GLY A 211 -8.61 3.94 2.96
CA GLY A 211 -9.50 5.02 2.47
C GLY A 211 -10.30 5.69 3.60
N GLN A 212 -9.88 5.49 4.84
CA GLN A 212 -10.47 6.09 6.03
C GLN A 212 -10.34 7.62 6.03
N VAL A 213 -9.31 8.16 5.36
CA VAL A 213 -9.10 9.61 5.25
C VAL A 213 -10.25 10.27 4.50
N ASP A 214 -10.74 9.65 3.42
CA ASP A 214 -11.86 10.18 2.64
C ASP A 214 -13.18 10.10 3.41
N GLN A 215 -13.40 8.98 4.12
CA GLN A 215 -14.58 8.82 4.98
C GLN A 215 -14.58 9.80 6.16
N PHE A 216 -13.40 10.03 6.75
CA PHE A 216 -13.20 10.98 7.83
C PHE A 216 -13.41 12.42 7.34
N ALA A 217 -12.87 12.77 6.17
CA ALA A 217 -13.14 14.05 5.52
C ALA A 217 -14.64 14.27 5.28
N ALA A 218 -15.34 13.28 4.71
CA ALA A 218 -16.77 13.36 4.44
C ALA A 218 -17.59 13.52 5.73
N SER A 219 -17.24 12.77 6.78
CA SER A 219 -17.93 12.83 8.08
C SER A 219 -17.75 14.21 8.74
N LEU A 220 -16.51 14.73 8.75
CA LEU A 220 -16.23 16.05 9.29
C LEU A 220 -16.87 17.17 8.47
N GLN A 221 -16.87 17.06 7.13
CA GLN A 221 -17.51 18.05 6.26
C GLN A 221 -19.03 18.13 6.49
N GLN A 222 -19.68 17.01 6.83
CA GLN A 222 -21.09 16.98 7.19
C GLN A 222 -21.35 17.62 8.57
N GLN A 223 -20.44 17.45 9.52
CA GLN A 223 -20.55 18.01 10.87
C GLN A 223 -20.20 19.51 10.92
N TYR A 224 -19.27 19.96 10.06
CA TYR A 224 -18.77 21.34 10.00
C TYR A 224 -18.89 21.92 8.58
N PRO A 225 -20.10 22.21 8.09
CA PRO A 225 -20.31 22.73 6.73
C PRO A 225 -19.66 24.10 6.47
N GLN A 226 -19.34 24.84 7.52
CA GLN A 226 -18.62 26.12 7.47
C GLN A 226 -17.10 25.98 7.25
N LEU A 227 -16.55 24.77 7.33
CA LEU A 227 -15.13 24.49 7.10
C LEU A 227 -14.93 23.87 5.73
N GLU A 228 -13.80 24.17 5.11
CA GLU A 228 -13.29 23.42 3.96
C GLU A 228 -12.40 22.31 4.50
N ILE A 229 -12.88 21.08 4.42
CA ILE A 229 -12.18 19.89 4.89
C ILE A 229 -11.89 19.02 3.68
N ARG A 230 -10.61 18.88 3.34
CA ARG A 230 -10.21 18.10 2.18
C ARG A 230 -8.88 17.39 2.40
N PRO A 231 -8.74 16.16 1.88
CA PRO A 231 -7.43 15.54 1.77
C PRO A 231 -6.55 16.36 0.81
N ILE A 232 -5.24 16.48 1.10
CA ILE A 232 -4.29 17.20 0.24
C ILE A 232 -3.88 16.25 -0.89
N LEU A 233 -4.57 16.37 -2.03
CA LEU A 233 -4.57 15.37 -3.11
C LEU A 233 -3.47 15.52 -4.17
N LYS A 234 -2.56 16.50 -4.07
CA LYS A 234 -1.53 16.72 -5.11
C LYS A 234 -0.57 15.55 -5.30
N VAL A 235 -0.57 14.61 -4.36
CA VAL A 235 0.25 13.40 -4.37
C VAL A 235 -0.69 12.17 -4.43
N SER A 236 -1.75 12.11 -3.62
CA SER A 236 -2.64 10.93 -3.52
C SER A 236 -3.55 10.59 -4.72
N ALA A 237 -4.00 11.54 -5.55
CA ALA A 237 -4.93 11.21 -6.66
C ALA A 237 -4.21 10.70 -7.93
N SER A 238 -3.05 11.30 -8.25
CA SER A 238 -2.18 10.80 -9.34
C SER A 238 -1.53 9.47 -8.94
N GLU A 239 -1.23 9.29 -7.65
CA GLU A 239 -0.74 8.02 -7.10
C GLU A 239 -1.78 6.93 -7.04
N GLY A 240 -3.02 7.22 -6.64
CA GLY A 240 -4.12 6.25 -6.72
C GLY A 240 -4.28 5.73 -8.15
N GLN A 241 -4.12 6.60 -9.15
CA GLN A 241 -4.13 6.20 -10.56
C GLN A 241 -2.88 5.42 -10.97
N VAL A 242 -1.68 5.80 -10.55
CA VAL A 242 -0.44 5.06 -10.84
C VAL A 242 -0.45 3.69 -10.16
N LEU A 243 -0.83 3.62 -8.89
CA LEU A 243 -0.99 2.37 -8.13
C LEU A 243 -2.06 1.49 -8.72
N THR A 244 -3.19 2.06 -9.15
CA THR A 244 -4.23 1.30 -9.85
C THR A 244 -3.72 0.77 -11.19
N LYS A 245 -2.92 1.54 -11.93
CA LYS A 245 -2.27 1.07 -13.17
C LYS A 245 -1.23 -0.04 -12.89
N ILE A 246 -0.40 0.09 -11.85
CA ILE A 246 0.58 -0.93 -11.47
C ILE A 246 -0.14 -2.21 -11.01
N LYS A 247 -1.16 -2.09 -10.14
CA LYS A 247 -2.00 -3.22 -9.71
C LYS A 247 -2.72 -3.87 -10.88
N GLY A 248 -3.24 -3.06 -11.82
CA GLY A 248 -3.88 -3.54 -13.04
C GLY A 248 -2.91 -4.34 -13.92
N LEU A 249 -1.68 -3.84 -14.11
CA LEU A 249 -0.64 -4.53 -14.86
C LEU A 249 -0.21 -5.83 -14.17
N MET A 250 -0.01 -5.81 -12.85
CA MET A 250 0.31 -7.00 -12.05
C MET A 250 -0.80 -8.06 -12.11
N GLY A 251 -2.07 -7.62 -12.03
CA GLY A 251 -3.23 -8.49 -12.20
C GLY A 251 -3.27 -9.12 -13.59
N LEU A 252 -3.02 -8.33 -14.64
CA LEU A 252 -2.97 -8.81 -16.02
C LEU A 252 -1.85 -9.83 -16.22
N VAL A 253 -0.64 -9.56 -15.74
CA VAL A 253 0.49 -10.50 -15.78
C VAL A 253 0.15 -11.80 -15.04
N SER A 254 -0.50 -11.70 -13.88
CA SER A 254 -0.96 -12.88 -13.11
C SER A 254 -1.94 -13.72 -13.93
N VAL A 255 -2.93 -13.09 -14.57
CA VAL A 255 -3.91 -13.79 -15.43
C VAL A 255 -3.22 -14.48 -16.60
N VAL A 256 -2.31 -13.80 -17.29
CA VAL A 256 -1.55 -14.38 -18.42
C VAL A 256 -0.78 -15.61 -17.97
N ILE A 257 -0.10 -15.54 -16.82
CA ILE A 257 0.70 -16.66 -16.32
C ILE A 257 -0.18 -17.81 -15.84
N LEU A 258 -1.34 -17.53 -15.24
CA LEU A 258 -2.32 -18.57 -14.92
C LEU A 258 -2.85 -19.28 -16.17
N VAL A 259 -3.12 -18.55 -17.25
CA VAL A 259 -3.53 -19.13 -18.53
C VAL A 259 -2.42 -20.00 -19.12
N LEU A 260 -1.17 -19.52 -19.15
CA LEU A 260 -0.02 -20.28 -19.63
C LEU A 260 0.22 -21.55 -18.81
N SER A 261 0.13 -21.45 -17.48
CA SER A 261 0.27 -22.58 -16.56
C SER A 261 -0.84 -23.61 -16.80
N SER A 262 -2.09 -23.15 -16.94
CA SER A 262 -3.24 -24.00 -17.27
C SER A 262 -3.04 -24.74 -18.59
N LEU A 263 -2.57 -24.04 -19.63
CA LEU A 263 -2.31 -24.62 -20.94
C LEU A 263 -1.20 -25.68 -20.88
N CYS A 264 -0.12 -25.39 -20.15
CA CYS A 264 0.99 -26.34 -19.92
C CYS A 264 0.54 -27.60 -19.17
N VAL A 265 -0.29 -27.44 -18.13
CA VAL A 265 -0.86 -28.57 -17.39
C VAL A 265 -1.79 -29.38 -18.29
N ASN A 266 -2.65 -28.72 -19.06
CA ASN A 266 -3.59 -29.37 -19.99
C ASN A 266 -2.84 -30.21 -21.04
N THR A 267 -1.84 -29.65 -21.72
CA THR A 267 -1.07 -30.40 -22.73
C THR A 267 -0.35 -31.59 -22.12
N THR A 268 0.23 -31.43 -20.93
CA THR A 268 0.96 -32.51 -20.25
C THR A 268 0.02 -33.62 -19.76
N LEU A 269 -1.12 -33.26 -19.16
CA LEU A 269 -2.15 -34.22 -18.75
C LEU A 269 -2.74 -34.96 -19.95
N MET A 270 -2.96 -34.28 -21.08
CA MET A 270 -3.45 -34.91 -22.30
C MET A 270 -2.45 -35.93 -22.84
N ALA A 271 -1.16 -35.62 -22.76
CA ALA A 271 -0.10 -36.55 -23.11
C ALA A 271 -0.07 -37.77 -22.16
N ILE A 272 -0.27 -37.57 -20.85
CA ILE A 272 -0.37 -38.66 -19.86
C ILE A 272 -1.59 -39.55 -20.16
N VAL A 273 -2.73 -38.98 -20.55
CA VAL A 273 -3.93 -39.74 -20.93
C VAL A 273 -3.67 -40.61 -22.14
N GLY A 274 -2.97 -40.09 -23.15
CA GLY A 274 -2.60 -40.87 -24.34
C GLY A 274 -1.74 -42.08 -24.01
N GLU A 275 -0.75 -41.92 -23.14
CA GLU A 275 0.13 -43.03 -22.74
C GLU A 275 -0.55 -44.05 -21.82
N ARG A 276 -1.61 -43.64 -21.11
CA ARG A 276 -2.42 -44.51 -20.24
C ARG A 276 -3.67 -45.04 -20.92
N ALA A 277 -3.84 -44.82 -22.22
CA ALA A 277 -5.04 -45.23 -22.93
C ALA A 277 -5.30 -46.74 -22.82
N ARG A 278 -4.26 -47.58 -22.90
CA ARG A 278 -4.36 -49.04 -22.71
C ARG A 278 -4.77 -49.43 -21.29
N GLU A 279 -4.26 -48.72 -20.27
CA GLU A 279 -4.66 -48.95 -18.87
C GLU A 279 -6.14 -48.62 -18.67
N PHE A 280 -6.61 -47.48 -19.17
CA PHE A 280 -8.01 -47.08 -19.09
C PHE A 280 -8.93 -47.99 -19.89
N ALA A 281 -8.49 -48.49 -21.05
CA ALA A 281 -9.21 -49.47 -21.85
C ALA A 281 -9.37 -50.81 -21.10
N LEU A 282 -8.31 -51.30 -20.44
CA LEU A 282 -8.36 -52.53 -19.64
C LEU A 282 -9.27 -52.35 -18.43
N GLN A 283 -9.18 -51.23 -17.71
CA GLN A 283 -10.07 -50.92 -16.58
C GLN A 283 -11.54 -50.91 -17.00
N LYS A 284 -11.88 -50.28 -18.13
CA LYS A 284 -13.24 -50.29 -18.69
C LYS A 284 -13.70 -51.68 -19.11
N ALA A 285 -12.82 -52.47 -19.73
CA ALA A 285 -13.13 -53.84 -20.14
C ALA A 285 -13.42 -54.76 -18.93
N LEU A 286 -12.79 -54.49 -17.78
CA LEU A 286 -13.04 -55.17 -16.51
C LEU A 286 -14.24 -54.60 -15.73
N GLY A 287 -14.98 -53.65 -16.30
CA GLY A 287 -16.21 -53.10 -15.73
C GLY A 287 -16.06 -51.81 -14.92
N ALA A 288 -14.90 -51.13 -14.93
CA ALA A 288 -14.76 -49.83 -14.28
C ALA A 288 -15.63 -48.77 -14.96
N SER A 289 -16.36 -47.99 -14.15
CA SER A 289 -17.19 -46.92 -14.69
C SER A 289 -16.34 -45.71 -15.09
N GLY A 290 -16.82 -44.90 -16.04
CA GLY A 290 -16.15 -43.64 -16.40
C GLY A 290 -15.95 -42.71 -15.19
N ARG A 291 -16.82 -42.78 -14.19
CA ARG A 291 -16.71 -42.00 -12.94
C ARG A 291 -15.52 -42.43 -12.08
N ASP A 292 -15.15 -43.71 -12.10
CA ASP A 292 -14.00 -44.22 -11.34
C ASP A 292 -12.69 -43.70 -11.92
N ILE A 293 -12.59 -43.65 -13.25
CA ILE A 293 -11.44 -43.07 -13.97
C ILE A 293 -11.32 -41.56 -13.68
N ILE A 294 -12.44 -40.83 -13.69
CA ILE A 294 -12.46 -39.40 -13.35
C ILE A 294 -11.99 -39.18 -11.91
N ARG A 295 -12.53 -39.93 -10.94
CA ARG A 295 -12.14 -39.81 -9.53
C ARG A 295 -10.66 -40.12 -9.34
N GLN A 296 -10.13 -41.11 -10.05
CA GLN A 296 -8.72 -41.44 -10.01
C GLN A 296 -7.86 -40.30 -10.58
N MET A 297 -8.17 -39.77 -11.77
CA MET A 297 -7.41 -38.65 -12.36
C MET A 297 -7.48 -37.38 -11.50
N LEU A 298 -8.65 -37.05 -10.97
CA LEU A 298 -8.82 -35.89 -10.10
C LEU A 298 -8.06 -36.04 -8.78
N ALA A 299 -8.01 -37.25 -8.20
CA ALA A 299 -7.21 -37.50 -7.01
C ALA A 299 -5.71 -37.39 -7.30
N GLU A 300 -5.22 -37.99 -8.39
CA GLU A 300 -3.81 -37.89 -8.81
C GLU A 300 -3.41 -36.42 -9.05
N THR A 301 -4.21 -35.68 -9.82
CA THR A 301 -3.96 -34.27 -10.13
C THR A 301 -4.11 -33.39 -8.89
N GLY A 302 -5.07 -33.68 -8.02
CA GLY A 302 -5.32 -32.94 -6.78
C GLY A 302 -4.15 -33.05 -5.79
N ILE A 303 -3.52 -34.21 -5.67
CA ILE A 303 -2.33 -34.38 -4.81
C ILE A 303 -1.15 -33.56 -5.36
N ILE A 304 -0.92 -33.61 -6.68
CA ILE A 304 0.13 -32.81 -7.33
C ILE A 304 -0.15 -31.32 -7.12
N ALA A 305 -1.41 -30.88 -7.31
CA ALA A 305 -1.81 -29.50 -7.13
C ALA A 305 -1.63 -29.02 -5.69
N LEU A 306 -2.02 -29.82 -4.69
CA LEU A 306 -1.82 -29.47 -3.28
C LEU A 306 -0.33 -29.33 -2.94
N ALA A 307 0.52 -30.27 -3.38
CA ALA A 307 1.95 -30.18 -3.17
C ALA A 307 2.54 -28.93 -3.87
N ALA A 308 2.11 -28.67 -5.10
CA ALA A 308 2.56 -27.52 -5.89
C ALA A 308 2.11 -26.19 -5.28
N VAL A 309 0.93 -26.11 -4.68
CA VAL A 309 0.46 -24.91 -3.96
C VAL A 309 1.29 -24.67 -2.72
N ILE A 310 1.58 -25.69 -1.92
CA ILE A 310 2.40 -25.54 -0.70
C ILE A 310 3.81 -25.04 -1.07
N CYS A 311 4.46 -25.71 -2.03
CA CYS A 311 5.79 -25.29 -2.50
C CYS A 311 5.74 -23.93 -3.20
N GLY A 312 4.72 -23.70 -4.03
CA GLY A 312 4.51 -22.47 -4.76
C GLY A 312 4.31 -21.29 -3.83
N SER A 313 3.50 -21.41 -2.78
CA SER A 313 3.32 -20.34 -1.79
C SER A 313 4.61 -20.01 -1.04
N LEU A 314 5.43 -21.01 -0.71
CA LEU A 314 6.73 -20.78 -0.09
C LEU A 314 7.68 -20.00 -1.02
N ILE A 315 7.78 -20.43 -2.29
CA ILE A 315 8.60 -19.76 -3.31
C ILE A 315 8.05 -18.36 -3.63
N GLY A 316 6.73 -18.24 -3.73
CA GLY A 316 6.03 -16.99 -3.98
C GLY A 316 6.24 -15.98 -2.86
N TYR A 317 6.32 -16.43 -1.61
CA TYR A 317 6.69 -15.58 -0.49
C TYR A 317 8.12 -15.06 -0.60
N LEU A 318 9.08 -15.92 -0.95
CA LEU A 318 10.47 -15.50 -1.19
C LEU A 318 10.55 -14.48 -2.34
N LEU A 319 9.84 -14.72 -3.44
CA LEU A 319 9.71 -13.77 -4.55
C LEU A 319 9.09 -12.44 -4.10
N ALA A 320 8.04 -12.48 -3.27
CA ALA A 320 7.43 -11.29 -2.71
C ALA A 320 8.45 -10.48 -1.89
N GLN A 321 9.26 -11.14 -1.06
CA GLN A 321 10.30 -10.46 -0.28
C GLN A 321 11.36 -9.79 -1.18
N VAL A 322 11.82 -10.49 -2.21
CA VAL A 322 12.78 -9.93 -3.18
C VAL A 322 12.19 -8.72 -3.89
N LEU A 323 10.95 -8.80 -4.37
CA LEU A 323 10.27 -7.67 -5.00
C LEU A 323 10.06 -6.51 -4.01
N GLY A 324 9.71 -6.82 -2.75
CA GLY A 324 9.56 -5.83 -1.68
C GLY A 324 10.84 -5.05 -1.41
N MET A 325 11.97 -5.74 -1.29
CA MET A 325 13.27 -5.11 -1.07
C MET A 325 13.77 -4.37 -2.32
N ALA A 326 13.68 -4.97 -3.51
CA ALA A 326 14.23 -4.38 -4.72
C ALA A 326 13.45 -3.15 -5.21
N VAL A 327 12.12 -3.12 -5.02
CA VAL A 327 11.24 -2.06 -5.53
C VAL A 327 10.86 -1.06 -4.45
N PHE A 328 10.61 -1.51 -3.23
CA PHE A 328 10.07 -0.69 -2.14
C PHE A 328 11.01 -0.55 -0.93
N ASN A 329 12.22 -1.14 -0.99
CA ASN A 329 13.19 -1.18 0.10
C ASN A 329 12.62 -1.65 1.46
N ALA A 330 11.55 -2.48 1.42
CA ALA A 330 10.79 -2.87 2.61
C ALA A 330 10.27 -4.32 2.53
N SER A 331 10.43 -5.08 3.61
CA SER A 331 10.04 -6.50 3.71
C SER A 331 8.52 -6.69 3.63
N ILE A 332 8.01 -7.61 2.79
CA ILE A 332 6.56 -7.83 2.59
C ILE A 332 5.94 -8.61 3.74
N SER A 333 4.89 -8.08 4.36
CA SER A 333 4.20 -8.78 5.45
C SER A 333 3.21 -9.81 4.89
N LEU A 334 3.24 -11.05 5.43
CA LEU A 334 2.27 -12.08 5.07
C LEU A 334 0.94 -11.78 5.78
N ARG A 335 0.01 -11.19 5.04
CA ARG A 335 -1.37 -11.07 5.53
C ARG A 335 -2.08 -12.41 5.41
N ALA A 336 -2.75 -12.82 6.50
CA ALA A 336 -3.56 -14.04 6.59
C ALA A 336 -4.48 -14.36 5.39
N PRO A 337 -5.14 -13.38 4.72
CA PRO A 337 -6.00 -13.66 3.56
C PRO A 337 -5.28 -14.13 2.28
N VAL A 338 -3.95 -13.99 2.16
CA VAL A 338 -3.21 -14.36 0.93
C VAL A 338 -3.20 -15.88 0.71
N PHE A 339 -3.06 -16.66 1.78
CA PHE A 339 -3.03 -18.12 1.72
C PHE A 339 -4.32 -18.75 1.20
N PRO A 340 -5.52 -18.47 1.77
CA PRO A 340 -6.76 -19.06 1.28
C PRO A 340 -7.07 -18.60 -0.15
N LEU A 341 -6.78 -17.35 -0.50
CA LEU A 341 -7.00 -16.83 -1.85
C LEU A 341 -6.13 -17.55 -2.89
N THR A 342 -4.84 -17.71 -2.60
CA THR A 342 -3.91 -18.44 -3.48
C THR A 342 -4.34 -19.89 -3.63
N LEU A 343 -4.67 -20.56 -2.53
CA LEU A 343 -5.11 -21.95 -2.53
C LEU A 343 -6.35 -22.14 -3.40
N VAL A 344 -7.36 -21.29 -3.26
CA VAL A 344 -8.59 -21.36 -4.05
C VAL A 344 -8.30 -21.11 -5.53
N LEU A 345 -7.57 -20.05 -5.87
CA LEU A 345 -7.26 -19.70 -7.26
C LEU A 345 -6.43 -20.78 -7.96
N SER A 346 -5.37 -21.27 -7.32
CA SER A 346 -4.51 -22.30 -7.89
C SER A 346 -5.24 -23.63 -8.05
N LEU A 347 -6.11 -24.00 -7.11
CA LEU A 347 -6.94 -25.20 -7.23
C LEU A 347 -7.98 -25.07 -8.36
N LEU A 348 -8.57 -23.89 -8.51
CA LEU A 348 -9.49 -23.59 -9.62
C LEU A 348 -8.80 -23.76 -10.98
N VAL A 349 -7.58 -23.22 -11.11
CA VAL A 349 -6.78 -23.32 -12.34
C VAL A 349 -6.43 -24.77 -12.65
N ALA A 350 -6.00 -25.55 -11.65
CA ALA A 350 -5.72 -26.97 -11.82
C ALA A 350 -6.98 -27.75 -12.24
N ALA A 351 -8.12 -27.45 -11.63
CA ALA A 351 -9.39 -28.07 -11.98
C ALA A 351 -9.80 -27.77 -13.43
N VAL A 352 -9.72 -26.50 -13.85
CA VAL A 352 -10.04 -26.07 -15.21
C VAL A 352 -9.12 -26.74 -16.24
N ALA A 353 -7.81 -26.77 -15.96
CA ALA A 353 -6.83 -27.44 -16.83
C ALA A 353 -7.12 -28.94 -16.99
N ALA A 354 -7.67 -29.59 -15.96
CA ALA A 354 -7.98 -31.01 -15.97
C ALA A 354 -9.30 -31.37 -16.69
N ILE A 355 -10.19 -30.42 -16.99
CA ILE A 355 -11.50 -30.70 -17.59
C ILE A 355 -11.36 -31.43 -18.94
N VAL A 356 -10.58 -30.86 -19.86
CA VAL A 356 -10.38 -31.40 -21.22
C VAL A 356 -9.75 -32.80 -21.22
N PRO A 357 -8.61 -33.05 -20.55
CA PRO A 357 -7.96 -34.36 -20.58
C PRO A 357 -8.81 -35.43 -19.87
N THR A 358 -9.50 -35.06 -18.79
CA THR A 358 -10.40 -35.97 -18.08
C THR A 358 -11.58 -36.40 -18.97
N ARG A 359 -12.19 -35.45 -19.71
CA ARG A 359 -13.23 -35.79 -20.70
C ARG A 359 -12.68 -36.76 -21.76
N ARG A 360 -11.49 -36.50 -22.30
CA ARG A 360 -10.89 -37.35 -23.32
C ARG A 360 -10.62 -38.77 -22.81
N ALA A 361 -10.22 -38.96 -21.55
CA ALA A 361 -10.03 -40.28 -20.95
C ALA A 361 -11.32 -41.13 -20.92
N ILE A 362 -12.49 -40.49 -20.77
CA ILE A 362 -13.79 -41.17 -20.75
C ILE A 362 -14.19 -41.64 -22.15
N TYR A 363 -13.80 -40.94 -23.22
CA TYR A 363 -14.14 -41.30 -24.60
C TYR A 363 -13.19 -42.32 -25.23
N ILE A 364 -12.22 -42.84 -24.48
CA ILE A 364 -11.35 -43.92 -24.96
C ILE A 364 -12.18 -45.19 -25.16
N GLU A 365 -12.30 -45.62 -26.42
CA GLU A 365 -12.95 -46.86 -26.83
C GLU A 365 -12.02 -48.06 -26.60
N PRO A 366 -12.37 -49.01 -25.70
CA PRO A 366 -11.50 -50.15 -25.40
C PRO A 366 -11.18 -51.01 -26.62
N ALA A 367 -12.16 -51.17 -27.53
CA ALA A 367 -12.03 -52.01 -28.71
C ALA A 367 -10.95 -51.51 -29.69
N LYS A 368 -10.87 -50.19 -29.93
CA LYS A 368 -9.84 -49.59 -30.81
C LYS A 368 -8.45 -49.70 -30.18
N VAL A 369 -8.35 -49.28 -28.92
CA VAL A 369 -7.06 -49.23 -28.21
C VAL A 369 -6.44 -50.61 -27.97
N LEU A 370 -7.25 -51.64 -27.71
CA LEU A 370 -6.76 -53.01 -27.49
C LEU A 370 -6.45 -53.76 -28.80
N LYS A 371 -7.08 -53.39 -29.92
CA LYS A 371 -6.69 -53.86 -31.26
C LYS A 371 -5.36 -53.26 -31.74
N GLY A 372 -4.91 -52.16 -31.13
CA GLY A 372 -3.69 -51.46 -31.53
C GLY A 372 -3.88 -50.50 -32.71
N GLU A 373 -5.13 -50.11 -32.99
CA GLU A 373 -5.52 -49.11 -33.99
C GLU A 373 -5.61 -47.69 -33.40
#